data_AF-A0A1H8VJZ1-F1
#
_entry.id   AF-A0A1H8VJZ1-F1
#
_cell.length_a   1.000
_cell.length_b   1.000
_cell.length_c   1.000
_cell.angle_alpha   90.00
_cell.angle_beta   90.00
_cell.angle_gamma   90.00
#
_symmetry.space_group_name_H-M   'P 1'
#
loop_
_entity.id
_entity.type
_entity.pdbx_description
1 polymer ?
#
loop_
_entity_poly.entity_id
_entity_poly.type
_entity_poly.pdbx_seq_one_letter_code
_entity_poly.pdbx_strand_id
1 'polypeptide(L)'
;MEIPMDEAEATIEHENETYFFCSTDCQSLFTDAPQSYIETPHPHLVESGGIVTSRLSYGRAKGEFDLSIENPRSLGEGDTVRFSKTITEDDVRKFAEATSDTNAVHLNDAFAEKTRFGHRIVHGTLVSGLVSAALACFPGLTIYVSQHLEFRRPVSSGESLTAECKIVDELEHDRYQLTTRIENENSELVLDGTATVLIDPLPERPESR
;
A
#
# COMPACT_ATOMS: atom_id res chain seq x y z
N MET A 1 9.97 2.62 15.84
CA MET A 1 9.00 2.00 16.76
C MET A 1 9.81 1.57 17.96
N GLU A 2 9.68 2.24 19.09
CA GLU A 2 10.32 1.79 20.33
C GLU A 2 9.51 0.60 20.83
N ILE A 3 10.16 -0.56 20.93
CA ILE A 3 9.55 -1.77 21.45
C ILE A 3 9.94 -1.85 22.92
N PRO A 4 8.97 -1.98 23.84
CA PRO A 4 9.28 -2.23 25.25
C PRO A 4 10.27 -3.40 25.37
N MET A 5 11.31 -3.26 26.19
CA MET A 5 12.40 -4.26 26.27
C MET A 5 11.89 -5.67 26.63
N ASP A 6 10.76 -5.76 27.32
CA ASP A 6 10.08 -6.99 27.73
C ASP A 6 9.17 -7.61 26.65
N GLU A 7 8.92 -6.90 25.56
CA GLU A 7 8.10 -7.35 24.41
C GLU A 7 8.94 -7.67 23.17
N ALA A 8 10.26 -7.53 23.24
CA ALA A 8 11.16 -7.78 22.13
C ALA A 8 11.29 -9.28 21.83
N GLU A 9 11.00 -9.66 20.59
CA GLU A 9 11.18 -11.03 20.10
C GLU A 9 12.65 -11.31 19.76
N ALA A 10 13.41 -10.28 19.36
CA ALA A 10 14.83 -10.39 19.01
C ALA A 10 15.63 -9.15 19.43
N THR A 11 16.94 -9.32 19.66
CA THR A 11 17.85 -8.24 20.08
C THR A 11 19.23 -8.34 19.45
N ILE A 12 19.86 -7.21 19.10
CA ILE A 12 21.25 -7.18 18.62
C ILE A 12 22.06 -6.09 19.33
N GLU A 13 23.33 -6.36 19.60
CA GLU A 13 24.28 -5.30 20.00
C GLU A 13 24.97 -4.74 18.76
N HIS A 14 24.95 -3.42 18.62
CA HIS A 14 25.66 -2.69 17.56
C HIS A 14 26.24 -1.40 18.13
N GLU A 15 27.54 -1.16 17.90
CA GLU A 15 28.24 0.06 18.35
C GLU A 15 28.02 0.45 19.83
N ASN A 16 28.04 -0.55 20.72
CA ASN A 16 27.79 -0.43 22.16
C ASN A 16 26.37 -0.04 22.58
N GLU A 17 25.40 -0.13 21.67
CA GLU A 17 23.97 0.00 21.99
C GLU A 17 23.24 -1.32 21.69
N THR A 18 22.22 -1.63 22.50
CA THR A 18 21.35 -2.79 22.29
C THR A 18 20.07 -2.36 21.60
N TYR A 19 19.77 -2.95 20.45
CA TYR A 19 18.56 -2.71 19.68
C TYR A 19 17.57 -3.87 19.87
N PHE A 20 16.29 -3.54 19.96
CA PHE A 20 15.18 -4.46 20.23
C PHE A 20 14.22 -4.51 19.04
N PHE A 21 13.80 -5.71 18.63
CA PHE A 21 13.00 -5.94 17.43
C PHE A 21 11.74 -6.78 17.73
N CYS A 22 10.67 -6.53 16.98
CA CYS A 22 9.38 -7.19 17.14
C CYS A 22 9.32 -8.55 16.44
N SER A 23 10.37 -8.90 15.68
CA SER A 23 10.51 -10.17 15.00
C SER A 23 11.98 -10.36 14.60
N THR A 24 12.36 -11.61 14.35
CA THR A 24 13.67 -11.95 13.79
C THR A 24 13.87 -11.38 12.38
N ASP A 25 12.79 -11.19 11.63
CA ASP A 25 12.83 -10.61 10.28
C ASP A 25 13.30 -9.15 10.34
N CYS A 26 12.76 -8.36 11.28
CA CYS A 26 13.21 -6.98 11.50
C CYS A 26 14.67 -6.90 11.96
N GLN A 27 15.11 -7.84 12.80
CA GLN A 27 16.52 -7.93 13.21
C GLN A 27 17.44 -8.26 12.02
N SER A 28 17.02 -9.15 11.12
CA SER A 28 17.78 -9.50 9.92
C SER A 28 17.98 -8.28 9.02
N LEU A 29 16.91 -7.51 8.77
CA LEU A 29 16.96 -6.29 7.98
C LEU A 29 17.93 -5.26 8.56
N PHE A 30 17.97 -5.12 9.89
CA PHE A 30 18.93 -4.25 10.58
C PHE A 30 20.37 -4.76 10.44
N THR A 31 20.58 -6.07 10.54
CA THR A 31 21.92 -6.68 10.43
C THR A 31 22.54 -6.45 9.06
N ASP A 32 21.72 -6.52 8.01
CA ASP A 32 22.18 -6.36 6.62
C ASP A 32 22.62 -4.91 6.31
N ALA A 33 22.01 -3.91 6.94
CA ALA A 33 22.28 -2.50 6.65
C ALA A 33 22.03 -1.57 7.86
N PRO A 34 22.79 -1.69 8.97
CA PRO A 34 22.49 -1.02 10.23
C PRO A 34 22.51 0.51 10.14
N GLN A 35 23.39 1.09 9.32
CA GLN A 35 23.51 2.54 9.14
C GLN A 35 22.25 3.17 8.53
N SER A 36 21.51 2.43 7.70
CA SER A 36 20.21 2.85 7.17
C SER A 36 19.20 3.10 8.28
N TYR A 37 19.39 2.45 9.44
CA TYR A 37 18.48 2.51 10.59
C TYR A 37 18.85 3.55 11.65
N ILE A 38 20.13 3.91 11.74
CA ILE A 38 20.69 4.75 12.81
C ILE A 38 20.77 6.22 12.39
N GLU A 39 21.28 6.47 11.18
CA GLU A 39 21.62 7.83 10.72
C GLU A 39 20.51 8.48 9.87
N THR A 40 19.59 7.69 9.33
CA THR A 40 18.53 8.20 8.44
C THR A 40 17.38 8.83 9.24
N PRO A 41 17.00 10.11 9.01
CA PRO A 41 15.74 10.64 9.51
C PRO A 41 14.61 9.86 8.82
N HIS A 42 13.97 8.96 9.58
CA HIS A 42 13.00 7.96 9.12
C HIS A 42 13.62 6.73 8.44
N PRO A 43 14.30 5.87 9.21
CA PRO A 43 15.00 4.69 8.70
C PRO A 43 14.11 3.60 8.06
N HIS A 44 12.81 3.80 8.16
CA HIS A 44 11.79 2.86 7.74
C HIS A 44 11.17 3.27 6.39
N LEU A 45 11.48 4.47 5.88
CA LEU A 45 11.05 4.92 4.56
C LEU A 45 11.84 4.19 3.48
N VAL A 46 11.15 3.87 2.39
CA VAL A 46 11.75 3.22 1.24
C VAL A 46 12.09 4.27 0.20
N GLU A 47 13.36 4.30 -0.24
CA GLU A 47 13.79 5.00 -1.44
C GLU A 47 13.57 4.14 -2.68
N SER A 48 12.88 4.68 -3.68
CA SER A 48 12.70 4.04 -4.99
C SER A 48 12.80 5.09 -6.09
N GLY A 49 13.68 4.87 -7.07
CA GLY A 49 13.88 5.82 -8.18
C GLY A 49 14.34 7.22 -7.74
N GLY A 50 14.97 7.37 -6.57
CA GLY A 50 15.37 8.66 -6.00
C GLY A 50 14.25 9.40 -5.24
N ILE A 51 13.12 8.74 -4.99
CA ILE A 51 11.97 9.27 -4.26
C ILE A 51 11.83 8.53 -2.93
N VAL A 52 11.80 9.29 -1.83
CA VAL A 52 11.53 8.77 -0.48
C VAL A 52 10.02 8.65 -0.29
N THR A 53 9.53 7.47 0.07
CA THR A 53 8.08 7.21 0.28
C THR A 53 7.79 6.79 1.71
N SER A 54 6.58 7.10 2.23
CA SER A 54 6.10 6.63 3.53
C SER A 54 5.77 5.14 3.59
N ARG A 55 6.02 4.41 2.50
CA ARG A 55 5.73 2.99 2.40
C ARG A 55 6.81 2.19 3.11
N LEU A 56 6.40 1.43 4.10
CA LEU A 56 7.26 0.46 4.77
C LEU A 56 7.41 -0.82 3.94
N SER A 57 8.59 -1.42 3.98
CA SER A 57 8.79 -2.83 3.59
C SER A 57 8.18 -3.75 4.67
N TYR A 58 6.85 -3.89 4.68
CA TYR A 58 6.19 -4.77 5.65
C TYR A 58 6.34 -6.25 5.26
N GLY A 59 7.44 -6.88 5.71
CA GLY A 59 7.67 -8.33 5.67
C GLY A 59 7.29 -9.02 4.35
N ARG A 60 6.26 -9.87 4.40
CA ARG A 60 5.75 -10.71 3.29
C ARG A 60 4.75 -10.01 2.34
N ALA A 61 4.50 -8.71 2.50
CA ALA A 61 3.55 -7.98 1.66
C ALA A 61 4.10 -7.84 0.22
N LYS A 62 3.60 -8.69 -0.68
CA LYS A 62 3.98 -8.72 -2.09
C LYS A 62 3.32 -7.57 -2.87
N GLY A 63 4.03 -7.05 -3.85
CA GLY A 63 3.52 -6.11 -4.84
C GLY A 63 4.62 -5.18 -5.36
N GLU A 64 4.48 -4.79 -6.61
CA GLU A 64 5.41 -3.90 -7.31
C GLU A 64 4.79 -2.51 -7.41
N PHE A 65 5.60 -1.47 -7.41
CA PHE A 65 5.11 -0.11 -7.59
C PHE A 65 5.98 0.64 -8.58
N ASP A 66 5.33 1.59 -9.25
CA ASP A 66 5.94 2.44 -10.27
C ASP A 66 5.51 3.89 -10.00
N LEU A 67 6.43 4.81 -10.22
CA LEU A 67 6.26 6.24 -9.92
C LEU A 67 6.56 7.03 -11.18
N SER A 68 5.63 7.90 -11.58
CA SER A 68 5.82 8.88 -12.64
C SER A 68 5.45 10.25 -12.08
N ILE A 69 6.45 10.90 -11.46
CA ILE A 69 6.32 12.19 -10.77
C ILE A 69 7.32 13.16 -11.38
N GLU A 70 6.88 14.32 -11.86
CA GLU A 70 7.76 15.33 -12.47
C GLU A 70 8.68 15.99 -11.43
N ASN A 71 8.14 16.32 -10.26
CA ASN A 71 8.88 16.90 -9.16
C ASN A 71 8.47 16.29 -7.81
N PRO A 72 9.28 15.41 -7.20
CA PRO A 72 8.98 14.79 -5.91
C PRO A 72 8.83 15.76 -4.73
N ARG A 73 9.24 17.02 -4.88
CA ARG A 73 9.11 18.08 -3.87
C ARG A 73 7.90 18.99 -4.09
N SER A 74 7.21 18.85 -5.22
CA SER A 74 6.06 19.67 -5.59
C SER A 74 5.19 18.86 -6.54
N LEU A 75 4.22 18.13 -5.97
CA LEU A 75 3.27 17.37 -6.75
C LEU A 75 2.34 18.30 -7.53
N GLY A 76 1.86 17.87 -8.69
CA GLY A 76 0.92 18.64 -9.50
C GLY A 76 0.13 17.79 -10.49
N GLU A 77 -0.70 18.47 -11.28
CA GLU A 77 -1.50 17.83 -12.33
C GLU A 77 -0.63 16.96 -13.25
N GLY A 78 -1.07 15.72 -13.51
CA GLY A 78 -0.35 14.77 -14.35
C GLY A 78 0.47 13.74 -13.58
N ASP A 79 0.91 14.05 -12.36
CA ASP A 79 1.67 13.12 -11.54
C ASP A 79 0.86 11.86 -11.24
N THR A 80 1.53 10.73 -11.38
CA THR A 80 0.90 9.41 -11.34
C THR A 80 1.70 8.44 -10.48
N VAL A 81 1.00 7.65 -9.68
CA VAL A 81 1.55 6.51 -8.95
C VAL A 81 0.80 5.24 -9.31
N ARG A 82 1.53 4.13 -9.40
CA ARG A 82 0.95 2.82 -9.70
C ARG A 82 1.38 1.78 -8.69
N PHE A 83 0.47 0.86 -8.40
CA PHE A 83 0.73 -0.31 -7.58
C PHE A 83 0.13 -1.55 -8.22
N SER A 84 0.95 -2.59 -8.40
CA SER A 84 0.56 -3.86 -9.00
C SER A 84 0.69 -5.00 -8.02
N LYS A 85 -0.35 -5.85 -7.94
CA LYS A 85 -0.36 -7.05 -7.09
C LYS A 85 -1.25 -8.14 -7.68
N THR A 86 -0.79 -9.38 -7.62
CA THR A 86 -1.64 -10.58 -7.82
C THR A 86 -2.50 -10.84 -6.59
N ILE A 87 -3.81 -10.83 -6.75
CA ILE A 87 -4.75 -11.13 -5.66
C ILE A 87 -4.87 -12.64 -5.50
N THR A 88 -4.53 -13.16 -4.32
CA THR A 88 -4.53 -14.60 -4.07
C THR A 88 -5.75 -15.06 -3.28
N GLU A 89 -5.99 -16.37 -3.26
CA GLU A 89 -6.97 -17.02 -2.39
C GLU A 89 -6.71 -16.78 -0.89
N ASP A 90 -5.45 -16.57 -0.52
CA ASP A 90 -5.08 -16.22 0.84
C ASP A 90 -5.48 -14.78 1.18
N ASP A 91 -5.34 -13.84 0.24
CA ASP A 91 -5.82 -12.46 0.41
C ASP A 91 -7.35 -12.43 0.59
N VAL A 92 -8.10 -13.20 -0.21
CA VAL A 92 -9.57 -13.30 -0.10
C VAL A 92 -9.99 -13.81 1.28
N ARG A 93 -9.33 -14.86 1.79
CA ARG A 93 -9.61 -15.42 3.11
C ARG A 93 -9.28 -14.43 4.23
N LYS A 94 -8.09 -13.83 4.21
CA LYS A 94 -7.67 -12.82 5.19
C LYS A 94 -8.60 -11.60 5.21
N PHE A 95 -9.06 -11.17 4.03
CA PHE A 95 -10.01 -10.07 3.93
C PHE A 95 -11.36 -10.44 4.55
N ALA A 96 -11.88 -11.63 4.27
CA ALA A 96 -13.12 -12.11 4.87
C ALA A 96 -13.02 -12.20 6.40
N GLU A 97 -11.88 -12.66 6.93
CA GLU A 97 -11.61 -12.69 8.38
C GLU A 97 -11.57 -11.27 8.98
N ALA A 98 -10.83 -10.35 8.35
CA ALA A 98 -10.65 -9.00 8.85
C ALA A 98 -11.94 -8.16 8.80
N THR A 99 -12.78 -8.37 7.79
CA THR A 99 -13.99 -7.57 7.56
C THR A 99 -15.27 -8.25 8.01
N SER A 100 -15.21 -9.54 8.35
CA SER A 100 -16.38 -10.40 8.55
C SER A 100 -17.28 -10.56 7.32
N ASP A 101 -16.87 -10.11 6.13
CA ASP A 101 -17.58 -10.37 4.88
C ASP A 101 -17.33 -11.81 4.41
N THR A 102 -18.18 -12.69 4.91
CA THR A 102 -18.16 -14.14 4.64
C THR A 102 -19.18 -14.55 3.58
N ASN A 103 -19.59 -13.63 2.71
CA ASN A 103 -20.53 -13.95 1.63
C ASN A 103 -20.02 -15.15 0.81
N ALA A 104 -20.89 -16.16 0.66
CA ALA A 104 -20.55 -17.44 0.05
C ALA A 104 -20.02 -17.31 -1.39
N VAL A 105 -20.38 -16.24 -2.11
CA VAL A 105 -19.87 -15.97 -3.46
C VAL A 105 -18.34 -15.81 -3.52
N HIS A 106 -17.70 -15.44 -2.40
CA HIS A 106 -16.25 -15.27 -2.31
C HIS A 106 -15.53 -16.54 -1.81
N LEU A 107 -16.23 -17.44 -1.11
CA LEU A 107 -15.61 -18.47 -0.28
C LEU A 107 -16.06 -19.90 -0.59
N ASN A 108 -17.16 -20.11 -1.32
CA ASN A 108 -17.70 -21.44 -1.59
C ASN A 108 -17.91 -21.69 -3.09
N ASP A 109 -17.13 -22.61 -3.67
CA ASP A 109 -17.20 -22.96 -5.10
C ASP A 109 -18.59 -23.47 -5.50
N ALA A 110 -19.14 -24.43 -4.75
CA ALA A 110 -20.43 -25.05 -5.06
C ALA A 110 -21.62 -24.06 -5.00
N PHE A 111 -21.51 -22.99 -4.20
CA PHE A 111 -22.45 -21.89 -4.20
C PHE A 111 -22.21 -20.97 -5.40
N ALA A 112 -20.96 -20.57 -5.63
CA ALA A 112 -20.59 -19.62 -6.66
C ALA A 112 -20.89 -20.14 -8.09
N GLU A 113 -20.71 -21.45 -8.34
CA GLU A 113 -21.10 -22.14 -9.58
C GLU A 113 -22.59 -21.95 -9.93
N LYS A 114 -23.46 -21.77 -8.93
CA LYS A 114 -24.91 -21.57 -9.13
C LYS A 114 -25.29 -20.11 -9.36
N THR A 115 -24.34 -19.19 -9.21
CA THR A 115 -24.57 -17.76 -9.44
C THR A 115 -24.34 -17.41 -10.90
N ARG A 116 -24.70 -16.18 -11.30
CA ARG A 116 -24.41 -15.67 -12.65
C ARG A 116 -22.91 -15.63 -13.00
N PHE A 117 -22.03 -15.70 -12.01
CA PHE A 117 -20.58 -15.66 -12.22
C PHE A 117 -20.02 -17.05 -12.57
N GLY A 118 -20.65 -18.12 -12.11
CA GLY A 118 -20.22 -19.50 -12.36
C GLY A 118 -18.92 -19.92 -11.64
N HIS A 119 -18.31 -19.05 -10.85
CA HIS A 119 -17.10 -19.29 -10.07
C HIS A 119 -16.99 -18.24 -8.94
N ARG A 120 -16.10 -18.46 -7.98
CA ARG A 120 -15.85 -17.49 -6.90
C ARG A 120 -15.22 -16.22 -7.44
N ILE A 121 -15.69 -15.07 -6.94
CA ILE A 121 -15.14 -13.75 -7.27
C ILE A 121 -14.49 -13.13 -6.04
N VAL A 122 -13.50 -12.28 -6.22
CA VAL A 122 -12.84 -11.52 -5.17
C VAL A 122 -13.78 -10.42 -4.65
N HIS A 123 -13.69 -10.07 -3.36
CA HIS A 123 -14.40 -8.92 -2.79
C HIS A 123 -14.01 -7.63 -3.52
N GLY A 124 -14.99 -6.84 -3.97
CA GLY A 124 -14.72 -5.56 -4.62
C GLY A 124 -13.92 -4.61 -3.72
N THR A 125 -14.24 -4.58 -2.42
CA THR A 125 -13.53 -3.74 -1.45
C THR A 125 -12.06 -4.17 -1.26
N LEU A 126 -11.76 -5.47 -1.29
CA LEU A 126 -10.38 -5.97 -1.29
C LEU A 126 -9.61 -5.43 -2.51
N VAL A 127 -10.22 -5.48 -3.69
CA VAL A 127 -9.63 -4.92 -4.92
C VAL A 127 -9.42 -3.40 -4.78
N SER A 128 -10.41 -2.67 -4.24
CA SER A 128 -10.28 -1.22 -4.03
C SER A 128 -9.17 -0.84 -3.04
N GLY A 129 -8.76 -1.76 -2.16
CA GLY A 129 -7.60 -1.58 -1.27
C GLY A 129 -6.29 -1.34 -2.03
N LEU A 130 -6.19 -1.78 -3.29
CA LEU A 130 -5.04 -1.48 -4.15
C LEU A 130 -4.91 0.01 -4.46
N VAL A 131 -6.02 0.76 -4.50
CA VAL A 131 -5.99 2.23 -4.61
C VAL A 131 -5.27 2.81 -3.40
N SER A 132 -5.62 2.36 -2.19
CA SER A 132 -4.94 2.82 -0.97
C SER A 132 -3.45 2.50 -0.98
N ALA A 133 -3.06 1.34 -1.51
CA ALA A 133 -1.65 0.96 -1.63
C ALA A 133 -0.90 1.80 -2.67
N ALA A 134 -1.55 2.14 -3.79
CA ALA A 134 -1.00 3.06 -4.79
C ALA A 134 -0.82 4.47 -4.21
N LEU A 135 -1.82 5.01 -3.51
CA LEU A 135 -1.73 6.32 -2.86
C LEU A 135 -0.58 6.42 -1.86
N ALA A 136 -0.28 5.34 -1.14
CA ALA A 136 0.86 5.28 -0.22
C ALA A 136 2.23 5.37 -0.91
N CYS A 137 2.28 5.34 -2.24
CA CYS A 137 3.50 5.51 -3.02
C CYS A 137 3.80 6.98 -3.35
N PHE A 138 2.86 7.92 -3.16
CA PHE A 138 3.17 9.35 -3.29
C PHE A 138 4.22 9.78 -2.23
N PRO A 139 5.12 10.73 -2.56
CA PRO A 139 6.01 11.34 -1.57
C PRO A 139 5.19 12.15 -0.56
N GLY A 140 5.66 12.22 0.68
CA GLY A 140 4.93 12.86 1.77
C GLY A 140 4.01 11.92 2.52
N LEU A 141 3.23 12.49 3.44
CA LEU A 141 2.22 11.81 4.21
C LEU A 141 0.86 11.96 3.51
N THR A 142 0.44 10.92 2.80
CA THR A 142 -0.83 10.93 2.07
C THR A 142 -1.99 10.53 2.98
N ILE A 143 -2.96 11.43 3.12
CA ILE A 143 -4.21 11.24 3.86
C ILE A 143 -5.35 11.05 2.84
N TYR A 144 -5.99 9.89 2.92
CA TYR A 144 -7.07 9.51 2.01
C TYR A 144 -8.41 10.07 2.49
N VAL A 145 -8.84 11.21 1.92
CA VAL A 145 -9.97 12.00 2.43
C VAL A 145 -11.32 11.46 1.95
N SER A 146 -11.44 11.19 0.65
CA SER A 146 -12.68 10.66 0.09
C SER A 146 -12.41 9.80 -1.15
N GLN A 147 -13.33 8.89 -1.43
CA GLN A 147 -13.25 7.98 -2.56
C GLN A 147 -14.65 7.69 -3.14
N HIS A 148 -14.74 7.72 -4.47
CA HIS A 148 -15.87 7.20 -5.24
C HIS A 148 -15.43 6.02 -6.11
N LEU A 149 -16.19 4.93 -6.14
CA LEU A 149 -15.81 3.69 -6.84
C LEU A 149 -16.97 3.15 -7.67
N GLU A 150 -16.66 2.77 -8.91
CA GLU A 150 -17.54 2.02 -9.79
C GLU A 150 -16.86 0.68 -10.17
N PHE A 151 -17.48 -0.43 -9.77
CA PHE A 151 -17.00 -1.78 -10.08
C PHE A 151 -17.47 -2.19 -11.48
N ARG A 152 -16.54 -2.32 -12.43
CA ARG A 152 -16.83 -2.59 -13.84
C ARG A 152 -16.85 -4.07 -14.17
N ARG A 153 -15.99 -4.87 -13.52
CA ARG A 153 -15.81 -6.30 -13.80
C ARG A 153 -15.57 -7.11 -12.52
N PRO A 154 -16.10 -8.34 -12.40
CA PRO A 154 -15.66 -9.26 -11.34
C PRO A 154 -14.20 -9.67 -11.55
N VAL A 155 -13.50 -9.91 -10.45
CA VAL A 155 -12.11 -10.38 -10.45
C VAL A 155 -12.07 -11.81 -9.94
N SER A 156 -11.31 -12.68 -10.60
CA SER A 156 -11.00 -14.01 -10.12
C SER A 156 -9.72 -13.99 -9.27
N SER A 157 -9.64 -14.87 -8.28
CA SER A 157 -8.38 -15.09 -7.56
C SER A 157 -7.29 -15.57 -8.51
N GLY A 158 -6.07 -15.06 -8.36
CA GLY A 158 -4.93 -15.31 -9.23
C GLY A 158 -4.73 -14.24 -10.30
N GLU A 159 -5.68 -13.32 -10.50
CA GLU A 159 -5.47 -12.18 -11.41
C GLU A 159 -4.48 -11.17 -10.81
N SER A 160 -3.55 -10.69 -11.64
CA SER A 160 -2.73 -9.52 -11.33
C SER A 160 -3.45 -8.24 -11.74
N LEU A 161 -3.50 -7.30 -10.80
CA LEU A 161 -4.19 -6.03 -10.96
C LEU A 161 -3.21 -4.89 -10.73
N THR A 162 -3.34 -3.83 -11.52
CA THR A 162 -2.59 -2.59 -11.39
C THR A 162 -3.55 -1.46 -11.06
N ALA A 163 -3.38 -0.86 -9.88
CA ALA A 163 -4.03 0.37 -9.51
C ALA A 163 -3.19 1.56 -9.97
N GLU A 164 -3.83 2.53 -10.63
CA GLU A 164 -3.25 3.81 -11.03
C GLU A 164 -4.02 4.94 -10.35
N CYS A 165 -3.27 5.84 -9.70
CA CYS A 165 -3.80 7.08 -9.15
C CYS A 165 -3.08 8.25 -9.83
N LYS A 166 -3.85 9.14 -10.45
CA LYS A 166 -3.33 10.28 -11.20
C LYS A 166 -3.95 11.57 -10.70
N ILE A 167 -3.12 12.57 -10.39
CA ILE A 167 -3.56 13.91 -10.03
C ILE A 167 -4.14 14.60 -11.27
N VAL A 168 -5.37 15.10 -11.12
CA VAL A 168 -6.11 15.80 -12.19
C VAL A 168 -6.49 17.23 -11.83
N ASP A 169 -6.37 17.62 -10.55
CA ASP A 169 -6.59 18.99 -10.10
C ASP A 169 -5.88 19.22 -8.75
N GLU A 170 -5.42 20.45 -8.55
CA GLU A 170 -4.86 20.95 -7.29
C GLU A 170 -5.92 21.80 -6.58
N LEU A 171 -6.29 21.38 -5.37
CA LEU A 171 -7.30 22.05 -4.55
C LEU A 171 -6.63 22.87 -3.44
N GLU A 172 -7.41 23.68 -2.73
CA GLU A 172 -6.89 24.45 -1.60
C GLU A 172 -6.45 23.56 -0.43
N HIS A 173 -5.49 24.05 0.36
CA HIS A 173 -4.97 23.40 1.58
C HIS A 173 -4.32 22.03 1.30
N ASP A 174 -3.40 21.98 0.33
CA ASP A 174 -2.58 20.80 -0.01
C ASP A 174 -3.40 19.55 -0.40
N ARG A 175 -4.61 19.80 -0.92
CA ARG A 175 -5.53 18.76 -1.38
C ARG A 175 -5.41 18.57 -2.87
N TYR A 176 -5.59 17.32 -3.31
CA TYR A 176 -5.53 16.96 -4.72
C TYR A 176 -6.76 16.13 -5.07
N GLN A 177 -7.30 16.37 -6.26
CA GLN A 177 -8.28 15.49 -6.87
C GLN A 177 -7.57 14.49 -7.79
N LEU A 178 -7.96 13.22 -7.70
CA LEU A 178 -7.35 12.16 -8.49
C LEU A 178 -8.40 11.35 -9.25
N THR A 179 -8.01 10.87 -10.42
CA THR A 179 -8.63 9.68 -11.00
C THR A 179 -7.99 8.43 -10.41
N THR A 180 -8.79 7.42 -10.11
CA THR A 180 -8.34 6.13 -9.56
C THR A 180 -8.86 5.00 -10.43
N ARG A 181 -7.97 4.24 -11.05
CA ARG A 181 -8.34 3.15 -11.98
C ARG A 181 -7.64 1.87 -11.57
N ILE A 182 -8.31 0.73 -11.74
CA ILE A 182 -7.69 -0.59 -11.62
C ILE A 182 -7.94 -1.36 -12.89
N GLU A 183 -6.86 -1.88 -13.48
CA GLU A 183 -6.89 -2.70 -14.69
C GLU A 183 -6.20 -4.05 -14.43
N ASN A 184 -6.60 -5.08 -15.16
CA ASN A 184 -5.91 -6.38 -15.15
C ASN A 184 -4.78 -6.42 -16.20
N GLU A 185 -4.06 -7.54 -16.29
CA GLU A 185 -2.96 -7.73 -17.25
C GLU A 185 -3.38 -7.59 -18.72
N ASN A 186 -4.67 -7.74 -19.02
CA ASN A 186 -5.24 -7.56 -20.37
C ASN A 186 -5.67 -6.11 -20.64
N SER A 187 -5.36 -5.17 -19.74
CA SER A 187 -5.82 -3.76 -19.80
C SER A 187 -7.35 -3.63 -19.76
N GLU A 188 -8.05 -4.60 -19.17
CA GLU A 188 -9.49 -4.50 -18.95
C GLU A 188 -9.76 -3.71 -17.67
N LEU A 189 -10.62 -2.70 -17.76
CA LEU A 189 -11.01 -1.87 -16.63
C LEU A 189 -11.84 -2.68 -15.62
N VAL A 190 -11.29 -2.85 -14.42
CA VAL A 190 -11.90 -3.58 -13.31
C VAL A 190 -12.63 -2.60 -12.38
N LEU A 191 -11.99 -1.49 -12.06
CA LEU A 191 -12.50 -0.46 -11.18
C LEU A 191 -12.19 0.91 -11.76
N ASP A 192 -13.17 1.82 -11.67
CA ASP A 192 -13.05 3.21 -12.10
C ASP A 192 -13.52 4.11 -10.97
N GLY A 193 -12.95 5.30 -10.82
CA GLY A 193 -13.27 6.14 -9.67
C GLY A 193 -12.47 7.43 -9.56
N THR A 194 -12.73 8.14 -8.48
CA THR A 194 -12.06 9.39 -8.13
C THR A 194 -11.78 9.47 -6.65
N ALA A 195 -10.64 10.05 -6.28
CA ALA A 195 -10.25 10.31 -4.89
C ALA A 195 -10.09 11.80 -4.63
N THR A 196 -10.20 12.18 -3.35
CA THR A 196 -9.55 13.37 -2.82
C THR A 196 -8.53 12.92 -1.78
N VAL A 197 -7.33 13.46 -1.87
CA VAL A 197 -6.27 13.25 -0.85
C VAL A 197 -5.75 14.59 -0.36
N LEU A 198 -5.17 14.57 0.83
CA LEU A 198 -4.35 15.64 1.39
C LEU A 198 -2.93 15.07 1.52
N ILE A 199 -1.91 15.81 1.08
CA ILE A 199 -0.52 15.32 1.15
C ILE A 199 0.30 16.31 1.96
N ASP A 200 0.63 15.93 3.19
CA ASP A 200 1.49 16.72 4.07
C ASP A 200 2.97 16.42 3.80
N PRO A 201 3.89 17.36 4.06
CA PRO A 201 5.30 17.07 4.15
C PRO A 201 5.58 15.98 5.20
N LEU A 202 6.64 15.18 5.00
CA LEU A 202 7.11 14.27 6.04
C LEU A 202 7.55 15.07 7.28
N PRO A 203 7.28 14.57 8.50
CA PRO A 203 7.67 15.26 9.73
C PRO A 203 9.20 15.43 9.79
N GLU A 204 9.68 16.61 10.17
CA GLU A 204 11.10 16.83 10.46
C GLU A 204 11.48 16.09 11.76
N ARG A 205 12.70 15.51 11.84
CA ARG A 205 13.20 14.94 13.10
C ARG A 205 13.39 16.09 14.10
N PRO A 206 12.99 15.96 15.37
CA PRO A 206 13.43 16.92 16.38
C PRO A 206 14.96 16.94 16.38
N GLU A 207 15.58 18.13 16.36
CA GLU A 207 17.02 18.25 16.56
C GLU A 207 17.39 17.49 17.84
N SER A 208 18.32 16.54 17.73
CA SER A 208 18.79 15.75 18.86
C SER A 208 19.26 16.70 19.96
N ARG A 209 18.63 16.63 21.13
CA ARG A 209 19.17 17.24 22.36
C ARG A 209 20.35 16.44 22.89
#